data_AF-A0AAW2K1Y9-F1
#
_entry.id   AF-A0AAW2K1Y9-F1
#
_cell.length_a   1.000
_cell.length_b   1.000
_cell.length_c   1.000
_cell.angle_alpha   90.00
_cell.angle_beta   90.00
_cell.angle_gamma   90.00
#
_symmetry.space_group_name_H-M   'P 1'
#
loop_
_entity.id
_entity.type
_entity.pdbx_description
1 polymer ?
#
loop_
_entity_poly.entity_id
_entity_poly.type
_entity_poly.pdbx_seq_one_letter_code
_entity_poly.pdbx_strand_id
1 'polypeptide(L)' 'MVDPALNGMYPAKSLSRFADVIALCVQPEPEFRPPMSEVVQALVRLMQRASIVKRRSSEESGFAFKTPDHEPSDML' A
#
# COMPACT_ATOMS: atom_id res chain seq x y z
N MET A 1 -9.85 14.97 -2.37
CA MET A 1 -9.77 14.75 -0.91
C MET A 1 -9.23 13.35 -0.66
N VAL A 2 -8.48 13.14 0.42
CA VAL A 2 -8.01 11.83 0.86
C VAL A 2 -8.99 11.31 1.93
N ASP A 3 -9.29 10.02 1.93
CA ASP A 3 -10.19 9.40 2.90
C ASP A 3 -9.68 9.64 4.35
N PRO A 4 -10.48 10.25 5.24
CA PRO A 4 -10.11 10.46 6.63
C PRO A 4 -9.76 9.18 7.39
N ALA A 5 -10.32 8.02 7.02
CA ALA A 5 -10.03 6.73 7.64
C ALA A 5 -8.57 6.27 7.45
N LEU A 6 -7.84 6.88 6.51
CA LEU A 6 -6.40 6.64 6.31
C LEU A 6 -5.52 7.34 7.35
N ASN A 7 -6.09 8.17 8.24
CA ASN A 7 -5.45 8.77 9.41
C ASN A 7 -4.08 9.45 9.14
N GLY A 8 -3.86 9.95 7.93
CA GLY A 8 -2.58 10.55 7.54
C GLY A 8 -1.39 9.57 7.53
N MET A 9 -1.62 8.26 7.60
CA MET A 9 -0.57 7.24 7.69
C MET A 9 0.28 7.11 6.41
N TYR A 10 -0.22 7.64 5.29
CA TYR A 10 0.44 7.55 4.00
C TYR A 10 0.75 8.94 3.47
N PRO A 11 2.02 9.23 3.11
CA PRO A 11 2.37 10.49 2.47
C PRO A 11 1.52 10.74 1.22
N ALA A 12 1.08 11.97 1.01
CA ALA A 12 0.21 12.32 -0.12
C ALA A 12 0.81 11.89 -1.48
N LYS A 13 2.13 12.04 -1.67
CA LYS A 13 2.83 11.62 -2.90
C LYS A 13 2.78 10.10 -3.14
N SER A 14 2.89 9.29 -2.09
CA SER A 14 2.74 7.83 -2.24
C SER A 14 1.29 7.43 -2.47
N LEU A 15 0.33 8.09 -1.81
CA LEU A 15 -1.11 7.84 -2.02
C LEU A 15 -1.52 8.03 -3.47
N SER A 16 -1.10 9.12 -4.11
CA SER A 16 -1.40 9.35 -5.53
C SER A 16 -0.91 8.20 -6.40
N ARG A 17 0.30 7.67 -6.14
CA ARG A 17 0.85 6.55 -6.91
C ARG A 17 0.13 5.23 -6.65
N PHE A 18 -0.32 4.98 -5.43
CA PHE A 18 -1.18 3.83 -5.15
C PHE A 18 -2.53 3.97 -5.86
N ALA A 19 -3.11 5.17 -5.86
CA ALA A 19 -4.36 5.46 -6.56
C ALA A 19 -4.22 5.26 -8.09
N ASP A 20 -3.10 5.64 -8.69
CA ASP A 20 -2.83 5.38 -10.11
C ASP A 20 -2.89 3.87 -10.43
N VAL A 21 -2.25 3.03 -9.59
CA VAL A 21 -2.27 1.57 -9.78
C VAL A 21 -3.68 1.02 -9.61
N ILE A 22 -4.43 1.48 -8.60
CA ILE A 22 -5.83 1.07 -8.38
C ILE A 22 -6.70 1.47 -9.57
N ALA A 23 -6.54 2.69 -10.09
CA ALA A 23 -7.28 3.21 -11.23
C ALA A 23 -7.08 2.36 -12.49
N LEU A 24 -5.89 1.79 -12.70
CA LEU A 24 -5.63 0.85 -13.79
C LEU A 24 -6.36 -0.49 -13.58
N CYS A 25 -6.49 -0.97 -12.35
CA CYS A 25 -7.16 -2.24 -12.05
C CYS A 25 -8.69 -2.18 -12.19
N VAL A 26 -9.30 -1.01 -12.03
CA VAL A 26 -10.76 -0.82 -12.02
C VAL A 26 -11.30 -0.23 -13.32
N GLN A 27 -10.51 -0.26 -14.40
CA GLN A 27 -10.93 0.22 -15.72
C GLN A 27 -12.22 -0.49 -16.18
N PRO A 28 -13.20 0.23 -16.77
CA PRO A 28 -14.43 -0.38 -17.26
C PRO A 28 -14.14 -1.49 -18.27
N GLU A 29 -13.27 -1.21 -19.22
CA GLU A 29 -12.84 -2.16 -20.24
C GLU A 29 -11.73 -3.07 -19.67
N PRO A 30 -11.91 -4.40 -19.69
CA PRO A 30 -10.95 -5.34 -19.11
C PRO A 30 -9.61 -5.36 -19.86
N GLU A 31 -9.57 -5.00 -21.14
CA GLU A 31 -8.38 -4.99 -21.98
C GLU A 31 -7.39 -3.89 -21.57
N PHE A 32 -7.85 -2.85 -20.89
CA PHE A 32 -6.99 -1.79 -20.34
C PHE A 32 -6.48 -2.11 -18.93
N ARG A 33 -6.93 -3.21 -18.33
CA ARG A 33 -6.43 -3.63 -17.03
C ARG A 33 -5.07 -4.32 -17.22
N PRO A 34 -4.06 -3.94 -16.43
CA PRO A 34 -2.76 -4.57 -16.51
C PRO A 34 -2.83 -6.02 -15.98
N PRO A 35 -1.90 -6.89 -16.41
CA PRO A 35 -1.76 -8.21 -15.80
C PRO A 35 -1.39 -8.10 -14.33
N MET A 36 -1.83 -9.05 -13.50
CA MET A 36 -1.54 -9.05 -12.06
C MET A 36 -0.04 -9.04 -11.73
N SER A 37 0.80 -9.58 -12.62
CA SER A 37 2.26 -9.51 -12.50
C SER A 37 2.77 -8.06 -12.49
N GLU A 38 2.23 -7.19 -13.35
CA GLU A 38 2.58 -5.77 -13.38
C GLU A 38 2.07 -5.03 -12.15
N VAL A 39 0.85 -5.34 -11.71
CA VAL A 39 0.24 -4.78 -10.49
C VAL A 39 1.13 -5.08 -9.27
N VAL A 40 1.48 -6.36 -9.08
CA VAL A 40 2.34 -6.78 -7.96
C VAL A 40 3.71 -6.09 -8.03
N GLN A 41 4.33 -6.04 -9.22
CA GLN A 41 5.61 -5.35 -9.37
C GLN A 41 5.53 -3.85 -9.07
N ALA A 42 4.47 -3.16 -9.51
CA ALA A 42 4.25 -1.75 -9.21
C ALA A 42 4.10 -1.52 -7.70
N LEU A 43 3.27 -2.33 -7.04
CA LEU A 43 3.05 -2.26 -5.58
C LEU A 43 4.34 -2.52 -4.80
N VAL A 44 5.10 -3.56 -5.15
CA VAL A 44 6.40 -3.87 -4.50
C VAL A 44 7.36 -2.67 -4.61
N ARG A 45 7.49 -2.07 -5.80
CA ARG A 45 8.35 -0.90 -6.01
C ARG A 45 7.89 0.31 -5.18
N LEU A 46 6.58 0.52 -5.05
CA LEU A 46 6.02 1.62 -4.25
C LEU A 46 6.26 1.40 -2.75
N MET A 47 6.08 0.18 -2.24
CA MET A 47 6.34 -0.16 -0.84
C MET A 47 7.83 -0.04 -0.49
N GLN A 48 8.72 -0.45 -1.38
CA GLN A 48 10.17 -0.24 -1.21
C GLN A 48 10.53 1.24 -1.15
N ARG A 49 9.96 2.08 -2.04
CA ARG A 49 10.22 3.53 -2.02
C ARG A 49 9.64 4.21 -0.78
N ALA A 50 8.43 3.83 -0.36
CA ALA A 50 7.78 4.37 0.83
C ALA A 50 8.54 3.98 2.13
N SER A 51 9.06 2.74 2.19
CA SER A 51 9.87 2.28 3.33
C SER A 51 11.25 2.93 3.39
N ILE A 52 11.86 3.29 2.25
CA ILE A 52 13.14 4.03 2.22
C ILE A 52 12.98 5.46 2.78
N VAL A 53 11.85 6.12 2.51
CA VAL A 53 11.57 7.48 3.03
C VAL A 53 11.52 7.50 4.57
N LYS A 54 11.12 6.39 5.21
CA LYS A 54 11.05 6.26 6.68
C LYS A 54 12.43 6.31 7.37
N ARG A 55 13.54 6.09 6.66
CA ARG A 55 14.90 6.12 7.25
C ARG A 55 15.59 7.49 7.24
N ARG A 56 14.99 8.54 6.68
CA ARG A 56 15.59 9.89 6.67
C ARG A 56 14.83 10.97 7.43
N SER A 57 13.68 10.67 8.02
CA SER A 57 12.99 11.58 8.93
C SER A 57 12.90 10.90 10.29
N SER A 58 13.89 11.18 11.14
CA SER A 58 13.85 10.84 12.55
C SER A 58 12.69 11.59 13.22
N GLU A 59 12.09 10.92 14.21
CA GLU A 59 11.25 11.44 15.30
C GLU A 59 9.72 11.28 15.18
N GLU A 60 9.25 10.41 16.07
CA GLU A 60 7.91 10.21 16.65
C GLU A 60 6.84 9.37 15.90
N SER A 61 6.48 8.26 16.55
CA SER A 61 5.33 7.36 16.33
C SER A 61 5.47 6.23 15.28
N GLY A 62 5.74 5.04 15.81
CA GLY A 62 6.01 3.81 15.07
C GLY A 62 4.82 3.25 14.31
N PHE A 63 4.99 3.10 12.99
CA PHE A 63 4.22 2.14 12.19
C PHE A 63 5.06 0.89 11.91
N ALA A 64 5.04 -0.04 12.87
CA ALA A 64 5.21 -1.45 12.53
C ALA A 64 3.98 -1.83 11.69
N PHE A 65 4.19 -2.40 10.50
CA PHE A 65 3.13 -3.11 9.82
C PHE A 65 2.76 -4.31 10.71
N LYS A 66 1.81 -4.12 11.64
CA LYS A 66 1.17 -5.23 12.35
C LYS A 66 0.24 -5.89 11.33
N THR A 67 0.69 -7.02 10.78
CA THR A 67 -0.21 -8.02 10.22
C THR A 67 -1.17 -8.45 11.34
N PRO A 68 -2.50 -8.46 11.13
CA PRO A 68 -3.38 -9.10 12.10
C PRO A 68 -2.99 -10.58 12.17
N ASP A 69 -2.64 -11.02 13.38
CA ASP A 69 -2.30 -12.39 13.73
C ASP A 69 -3.40 -13.34 13.22
N HIS A 70 -3.01 -14.32 12.41
CA HIS A 70 -3.85 -15.45 12.08
C HIS A 70 -3.70 -16.43 13.25
N GLU A 71 -4.59 -16.34 14.24
CA GLU A 71 -4.66 -17.26 15.38
C GLU A 71 -4.67 -18.73 14.91
N PRO A 72 -3.63 -19.53 15.19
CA PRO A 72 -3.72 -20.97 15.04
C PRO A 72 -4.47 -21.49 16.28
N SER A 73 -5.78 -21.71 16.15
CA SER A 73 -6.52 -22.51 17.13
C SER A 73 -6.08 -23.97 17.00
N ASP A 74 -5.03 -24.32 17.73
CA ASP A 74 -4.65 -25.71 18.00
C ASP A 74 -4.88 -25.98 19.48
N MET A 75 -5.95 -26.70 19.81
CA MET A 75 -5.97 -27.55 20.99
C MET A 75 -7.00 -28.66 20.82
N LEU A 76 -6.46 -29.89 20.83
CA LEU A 76 -7.06 -31.16 21.23
C LEU A 76 -8.24 -31.04 22.20
#